data_AF-A0A2E0TT84-F1
#
_entry.id   AF-A0A2E0TT84-F1
#
_cell.length_a   1.000
_cell.length_b   1.000
_cell.length_c   1.000
_cell.angle_alpha   90.00
_cell.angle_beta   90.00
_cell.angle_gamma   90.00
#
_symmetry.space_group_name_H-M   'P 1'
#
loop_
_entity.id
_entity.type
_entity.pdbx_description
1 polymer ?
#
loop_
_entity_poly.entity_id
_entity_poly.type
_entity_poly.pdbx_seq_one_letter_code
_entity_poly.pdbx_strand_id
1 'polypeptide(L)'
;MDGGWFHLVAAFTGGLGFFLLGMKRMTDGLKVAAGAALQRVLEASTRTRLRAFFAGAGITALVQSSSAVTVATLGFVNAGLLDLGGAVWTIFGSNVGTTATGWLVSLSGLDIDLEAWALPLVGAGTLLQLSGPRARRGALGEALAGLGFFFVGLGILSDAFGALAQQVDLAALHTDGALGGVVLFLVGVALTTAMQSSSAAIAVTLTAAGAGLIELRGAAAMVIGANVGTTSTALFATLQATAAARRAAVAHVVFNVLAALVAGALLPALLLGVDAVQEAIGTRPTTAMTLALFHTVFNVVGALLVWPISPRLVAWLERRFRTREEEEARPKHLDANVLQVPSVGLRALALETQRLGHYAGRVALAAAEGREDERARLQRIFDGLLDRISAAVDTLSRSDVPAEVATGLRQLLRTARHYVVVTEQASELEAAGDASLVERLRELAETVASEEHAPDLQRGAELYGALDDRYESRRMGMLEELTAGRGEASETLRRHLALSETRRLAKHLLRGARDLAPLLPEAPDPAVDSAA
;
A
#
# COMPACT_ATOMS: atom_id res chain seq x y z
N MET A 1 26.79 45.98 -7.54
CA MET A 1 25.54 45.28 -7.18
C MET A 1 25.12 45.84 -5.85
N ASP A 2 24.10 46.68 -5.87
CA ASP A 2 23.72 47.56 -4.74
C ASP A 2 23.30 46.73 -3.52
N GLY A 3 23.63 47.21 -2.31
CA GLY A 3 23.40 46.49 -1.04
C GLY A 3 21.96 46.02 -0.82
N GLY A 4 20.97 46.64 -1.45
CA GLY A 4 19.55 46.27 -1.35
C GLY A 4 19.24 44.84 -1.83
N TRP A 5 19.80 44.41 -2.96
CA TRP A 5 19.58 43.05 -3.48
C TRP A 5 20.23 41.99 -2.61
N PHE A 6 21.40 42.28 -2.04
CA PHE A 6 22.06 41.38 -1.09
C PHE A 6 21.20 41.19 0.17
N HIS A 7 20.68 42.28 0.76
CA HIS A 7 19.80 42.20 1.93
C HIS A 7 18.52 41.41 1.63
N LEU A 8 17.93 41.60 0.45
CA LEU A 8 16.73 40.88 0.05
C LEU A 8 16.97 39.38 -0.11
N VAL A 9 18.06 38.99 -0.79
CA VAL A 9 18.43 37.57 -0.96
C VAL A 9 18.80 36.94 0.38
N ALA A 10 19.52 37.67 1.25
CA ALA A 10 19.88 37.20 2.59
C ALA A 10 18.64 37.02 3.49
N ALA A 11 17.68 37.96 3.44
CA ALA A 11 16.42 37.85 4.15
C ALA A 11 15.60 36.67 3.63
N PHE A 12 15.50 36.50 2.31
CA PHE A 12 14.75 35.40 1.71
C PHE A 12 15.34 34.04 2.07
N THR A 13 16.65 33.86 1.88
CA THR A 13 17.35 32.60 2.16
C THR A 13 17.39 32.30 3.66
N GLY A 14 17.63 33.30 4.50
CA GLY A 14 17.62 33.19 5.96
C GLY A 14 16.22 32.88 6.52
N GLY A 15 15.20 33.63 6.09
CA GLY A 15 13.81 33.42 6.48
C GLY A 15 13.32 32.04 6.06
N LEU A 16 13.58 31.63 4.82
CA LEU A 16 13.28 30.30 4.34
C LEU A 16 14.03 29.20 5.12
N GLY A 17 15.30 29.44 5.47
CA GLY A 17 16.09 28.53 6.29
C GLY A 17 15.50 28.33 7.68
N PHE A 18 15.15 29.41 8.39
CA PHE A 18 14.47 29.33 9.70
C PHE A 18 13.12 28.64 9.60
N PHE A 19 12.35 28.96 8.56
CA PHE A 19 11.05 28.38 8.29
C PHE A 19 11.13 26.86 8.08
N LEU A 20 12.02 26.40 7.18
CA LEU A 20 12.27 24.98 6.91
C LEU A 20 12.81 24.25 8.14
N LEU A 21 13.75 24.85 8.86
CA LEU A 21 14.28 24.29 10.11
C LEU A 21 13.19 24.16 11.17
N GLY A 22 12.34 25.16 11.29
CA GLY A 22 11.20 25.18 12.19
C GLY A 22 10.23 24.04 11.91
N MET A 23 9.80 23.89 10.65
CA MET A 23 8.94 22.75 10.25
C MET A 23 9.60 21.40 10.49
N LYS A 24 10.90 21.27 10.21
CA LYS A 24 11.64 20.02 10.43
C LYS A 24 11.66 19.64 11.90
N ARG A 25 12.04 20.57 12.79
CA ARG A 25 12.04 20.34 14.26
C ARG A 25 10.63 20.09 14.79
N MET A 26 9.65 20.83 14.29
CA MET A 26 8.24 20.61 14.61
C MET A 26 7.81 19.18 14.29
N THR A 27 8.08 18.75 13.06
CA THR A 27 7.77 17.41 12.56
C THR A 27 8.49 16.32 13.35
N ASP A 28 9.81 16.46 13.55
CA ASP A 28 10.65 15.46 14.24
C ASP A 28 10.22 15.32 15.71
N GLY A 29 9.99 16.45 16.41
CA GLY A 29 9.49 16.48 17.78
C GLY A 29 8.11 15.84 17.92
N LEU A 30 7.17 16.13 17.02
CA LEU A 30 5.83 15.54 17.05
C LEU A 30 5.84 14.03 16.73
N LYS A 31 6.70 13.57 15.81
CA LYS A 31 6.91 12.14 15.54
C LYS A 31 7.39 11.40 16.78
N VAL A 32 8.43 11.91 17.44
CA VAL A 32 8.99 11.27 18.65
C VAL A 32 7.99 11.32 19.80
N ALA A 33 7.28 12.44 19.98
CA ALA A 33 6.27 12.57 21.02
C ALA A 33 5.04 11.65 20.80
N ALA A 34 4.68 11.36 19.55
CA ALA A 34 3.62 10.43 19.19
C ALA A 34 4.04 8.96 19.35
N GLY A 35 5.29 8.61 19.02
CA GLY A 35 5.87 7.28 19.25
C GLY A 35 4.97 6.12 18.80
N ALA A 36 4.76 5.13 19.68
CA ALA A 36 3.92 3.96 19.42
C ALA A 36 2.42 4.25 19.20
N ALA A 37 1.94 5.46 19.52
CA ALA A 37 0.56 5.83 19.22
C ALA A 37 0.34 5.97 17.71
N LEU A 38 1.33 6.48 16.97
CA LEU A 38 1.28 6.61 15.52
C LEU A 38 1.09 5.24 14.84
N GLN A 39 1.87 4.25 15.30
CA GLN A 39 1.79 2.87 14.81
C GLN A 39 0.42 2.25 15.12
N ARG A 40 -0.07 2.37 16.36
CA ARG A 40 -1.38 1.84 16.75
C ARG A 40 -2.55 2.48 16.00
N VAL A 41 -2.49 3.78 15.71
CA VAL A 41 -3.52 4.46 14.90
C VAL A 41 -3.49 3.95 13.47
N LEU A 42 -2.31 3.77 12.87
CA LEU A 42 -2.20 3.20 11.53
C LEU A 42 -2.71 1.75 11.48
N GLU A 43 -2.33 0.90 12.43
CA GLU A 43 -2.82 -0.48 12.56
C GLU A 43 -4.35 -0.55 12.76
N ALA A 44 -4.92 0.34 13.59
CA ALA A 44 -6.36 0.38 13.84
C ALA A 44 -7.16 1.01 12.68
N SER A 45 -6.51 1.82 11.83
CA SER A 45 -7.16 2.55 10.73
C SER A 45 -7.53 1.66 9.53
N THR A 46 -6.99 0.44 9.46
CA THR A 46 -7.14 -0.51 8.35
C THR A 46 -8.54 -1.12 8.22
N ARG A 47 -9.35 -1.04 9.27
CA ARG A 47 -10.66 -1.73 9.33
C ARG A 47 -11.68 -1.21 8.32
N THR A 48 -11.65 0.07 7.97
CA THR A 48 -12.58 0.65 6.98
C THR A 48 -11.92 1.81 6.23
N ARG A 49 -12.41 2.08 5.01
CA ARG A 49 -11.94 3.20 4.16
C ARG A 49 -12.02 4.55 4.86
N LEU A 50 -13.12 4.81 5.58
CA LEU A 50 -13.30 6.06 6.35
C LEU A 50 -12.30 6.17 7.50
N ARG A 51 -12.04 5.08 8.22
CA ARG A 51 -11.06 5.09 9.32
C ARG A 51 -9.65 5.34 8.80
N ALA A 52 -9.26 4.70 7.70
CA ALA A 52 -7.98 4.93 7.02
C ALA A 52 -7.85 6.41 6.60
N PHE A 53 -8.88 6.96 5.95
CA PHE A 53 -8.93 8.36 5.55
C PHE A 53 -8.76 9.32 6.73
N PHE A 54 -9.59 9.22 7.77
CA PHE A 54 -9.50 10.14 8.89
C PHE A 54 -8.24 9.94 9.73
N ALA A 55 -7.71 8.72 9.80
CA ALA A 55 -6.41 8.48 10.42
C ALA A 55 -5.28 9.17 9.65
N GLY A 56 -5.22 9.01 8.33
CA GLY A 56 -4.25 9.70 7.49
C GLY A 56 -4.34 11.23 7.61
N ALA A 57 -5.56 11.77 7.59
CA ALA A 57 -5.82 13.19 7.76
C ALA A 57 -5.38 13.70 9.14
N GLY A 58 -5.82 13.03 10.21
CA GLY A 58 -5.51 13.43 11.58
C GLY A 58 -4.02 13.30 11.90
N ILE A 59 -3.37 12.22 11.48
CA ILE A 59 -1.92 12.03 11.65
C ILE A 59 -1.18 13.13 10.91
N THR A 60 -1.54 13.42 9.67
CA THR A 60 -0.83 14.43 8.88
C THR A 60 -1.04 15.83 9.43
N ALA A 61 -2.27 16.16 9.85
CA ALA A 61 -2.55 17.43 10.50
C ALA A 61 -1.79 17.57 11.83
N LEU A 62 -1.60 16.47 12.58
CA LEU A 62 -0.82 16.51 13.82
C LEU A 62 0.68 16.62 13.54
N VAL A 63 1.23 15.77 12.67
CA VAL A 63 2.68 15.66 12.41
C VAL A 63 3.17 16.73 11.43
N GLN A 64 2.27 17.36 10.67
CA GLN A 64 2.55 18.38 9.66
C GLN A 64 3.41 17.88 8.49
N SER A 65 3.34 16.58 8.17
CA SER A 65 4.14 15.98 7.09
C SER A 65 3.42 14.80 6.40
N SER A 66 2.77 15.06 5.27
CA SER A 66 2.12 14.03 4.44
C SER A 66 3.13 13.09 3.79
N SER A 67 4.31 13.59 3.40
CA SER A 67 5.38 12.76 2.86
C SER A 67 5.84 11.71 3.87
N ALA A 68 5.98 12.06 5.16
CA ALA A 68 6.35 11.10 6.19
C ALA A 68 5.26 10.04 6.41
N VAL A 69 4.00 10.44 6.41
CA VAL A 69 2.85 9.51 6.51
C VAL A 69 2.79 8.59 5.30
N THR A 70 2.99 9.13 4.10
CA THR A 70 3.00 8.36 2.85
C THR A 70 4.13 7.34 2.84
N VAL A 71 5.37 7.75 3.14
CA VAL A 71 6.53 6.83 3.20
C VAL A 71 6.33 5.75 4.25
N ALA A 72 5.84 6.09 5.45
CA ALA A 72 5.52 5.10 6.47
C ALA A 72 4.44 4.12 6.01
N THR A 73 3.38 4.63 5.37
CA THR A 73 2.29 3.83 4.79
C THR A 73 2.82 2.86 3.74
N LEU A 74 3.69 3.31 2.83
CA LEU A 74 4.36 2.46 1.84
C LEU A 74 5.22 1.38 2.51
N GLY A 75 5.94 1.73 3.59
CA GLY A 75 6.72 0.79 4.39
C GLY A 75 5.84 -0.31 5.01
N PHE A 76 4.67 0.03 5.55
CA PHE A 76 3.73 -0.94 6.11
C PHE A 76 3.10 -1.84 5.05
N VAL A 77 2.76 -1.30 3.88
CA VAL A 77 2.32 -2.10 2.72
C VAL A 77 3.41 -3.07 2.29
N ASN A 78 4.66 -2.61 2.25
CA ASN A 78 5.80 -3.44 1.89
C ASN A 78 6.05 -4.57 2.90
N ALA A 79 5.77 -4.32 4.18
CA ALA A 79 5.86 -5.29 5.26
C ALA A 79 4.63 -6.20 5.37
N GLY A 80 3.60 -6.04 4.51
CA GLY A 80 2.36 -6.81 4.57
C GLY A 80 1.45 -6.47 5.76
N LEU A 81 1.76 -5.40 6.51
CA LEU A 81 1.03 -4.96 7.69
C LEU A 81 -0.22 -4.12 7.35
N LEU A 82 -0.29 -3.63 6.11
CA LEU A 82 -1.37 -2.81 5.59
C LEU A 82 -1.74 -3.26 4.18
N ASP A 83 -3.03 -3.49 3.93
CA ASP A 83 -3.52 -3.81 2.59
C ASP A 83 -3.48 -2.57 1.68
N LEU A 84 -3.50 -2.78 0.37
CA LEU A 84 -3.47 -1.68 -0.60
C LEU A 84 -4.67 -0.75 -0.45
N GLY A 85 -5.84 -1.30 -0.14
CA GLY A 85 -7.06 -0.52 0.07
C GLY A 85 -6.90 0.47 1.23
N GLY A 86 -6.52 -0.02 2.42
CA GLY A 86 -6.24 0.80 3.58
C GLY A 86 -5.16 1.85 3.31
N ALA A 87 -4.06 1.45 2.67
CA ALA A 87 -2.96 2.36 2.34
C ALA A 87 -3.37 3.53 1.45
N VAL A 88 -4.12 3.25 0.38
CA VAL A 88 -4.60 4.28 -0.55
C VAL A 88 -5.48 5.30 0.17
N TRP A 89 -6.37 4.84 1.05
CA TRP A 89 -7.25 5.72 1.82
C TRP A 89 -6.50 6.53 2.88
N THR A 90 -5.49 5.95 3.54
CA THR A 90 -4.60 6.68 4.46
C THR A 90 -3.84 7.80 3.72
N ILE A 91 -3.34 7.53 2.52
CA ILE A 91 -2.67 8.53 1.69
C ILE A 91 -3.63 9.65 1.27
N PHE A 92 -4.85 9.32 0.83
CA PHE A 92 -5.84 10.35 0.46
C PHE A 92 -6.23 11.21 1.67
N GLY A 93 -6.36 10.59 2.84
CA GLY A 93 -6.52 11.30 4.10
C GLY A 93 -5.37 12.27 4.37
N SER A 94 -4.13 11.81 4.19
CA SER A 94 -2.93 12.63 4.42
C SER A 94 -2.90 13.91 3.58
N ASN A 95 -3.41 13.87 2.35
CA ASN A 95 -3.50 15.06 1.51
C ASN A 95 -4.47 16.10 2.08
N VAL A 96 -5.62 15.67 2.60
CA VAL A 96 -6.53 16.57 3.35
C VAL A 96 -5.88 17.08 4.63
N GLY A 97 -5.16 16.23 5.36
CA GLY A 97 -4.46 16.63 6.59
C GLY A 97 -3.38 17.70 6.36
N THR A 98 -2.74 17.72 5.19
CA THR A 98 -1.74 18.74 4.79
C THR A 98 -2.33 20.15 4.82
N THR A 99 -3.65 20.28 4.68
CA THR A 99 -4.33 21.59 4.69
C THR A 99 -4.22 22.30 6.03
N ALA A 100 -3.97 21.58 7.13
CA ALA A 100 -3.74 22.16 8.44
C ALA A 100 -2.59 23.17 8.47
N THR A 101 -1.54 22.98 7.66
CA THR A 101 -0.44 23.96 7.56
C THR A 101 -0.94 25.31 7.03
N GLY A 102 -1.81 25.31 6.03
CA GLY A 102 -2.37 26.54 5.47
C GLY A 102 -3.15 27.32 6.51
N TRP A 103 -3.92 26.62 7.35
CA TRP A 103 -4.62 27.23 8.48
C TRP A 103 -3.67 27.79 9.54
N LEU A 104 -2.58 27.07 9.87
CA LEU A 104 -1.54 27.59 10.78
C LEU A 104 -0.91 28.88 10.24
N VAL A 105 -0.65 28.95 8.94
CA VAL A 105 -0.13 30.17 8.29
C VAL A 105 -1.19 31.26 8.26
N SER A 106 -2.47 30.96 7.98
CA SER A 106 -3.51 31.99 7.93
C SER A 106 -3.75 32.67 9.29
N LEU A 107 -3.43 31.99 10.41
CA LEU A 107 -3.47 32.60 11.73
C LEU A 107 -2.51 33.80 11.85
N SER A 108 -1.41 33.82 11.08
CA SER A 108 -0.46 34.95 11.08
C SER A 108 -1.00 36.18 10.36
N GLY A 109 -2.04 36.01 9.54
CA GLY A 109 -2.73 37.10 8.86
C GLY A 109 -3.91 37.66 9.65
N LEU A 110 -4.26 37.08 10.81
CA LEU A 110 -5.20 37.70 11.74
C LEU A 110 -4.48 38.82 12.50
N ASP A 111 -5.19 39.73 13.17
CA ASP A 111 -4.61 40.80 14.04
C ASP A 111 -3.86 40.25 15.28
N ILE A 112 -3.37 39.01 15.20
CA ILE A 112 -2.57 38.32 16.19
C ILE A 112 -1.11 38.48 15.78
N ASP A 113 -0.34 39.21 16.57
CA ASP A 113 1.10 39.37 16.40
C ASP A 113 1.83 38.04 16.72
N LEU A 114 1.86 37.13 15.75
CA LEU A 114 2.53 35.83 15.91
C LEU A 114 4.05 35.97 16.01
N GLU A 115 4.63 37.08 15.54
CA GLU A 115 6.04 37.40 15.77
C GLU A 115 6.33 37.63 17.25
N ALA A 116 5.43 38.31 17.97
CA ALA A 116 5.54 38.48 19.42
C ALA A 116 5.56 37.14 20.18
N TRP A 117 4.91 36.10 19.65
CA TRP A 117 4.90 34.76 20.24
C TRP A 117 6.07 33.87 19.79
N ALA A 118 6.71 34.19 18.66
CA ALA A 118 7.75 33.36 18.09
C ALA A 118 8.94 33.15 19.04
N LEU A 119 9.47 34.23 19.64
CA LEU A 119 10.60 34.15 20.58
C LEU A 119 10.24 33.46 21.91
N PRO A 120 9.11 33.75 22.57
CA PRO A 120 8.64 32.98 23.72
C PRO A 120 8.53 31.48 23.45
N LEU A 121 8.02 31.08 22.27
CA LEU A 121 7.90 29.67 21.88
C LEU A 121 9.27 29.00 21.71
N VAL A 122 10.24 29.70 21.10
CA VAL A 122 11.64 29.22 21.01
C VAL A 122 12.23 29.04 22.41
N GLY A 123 12.11 30.04 23.28
CA GLY A 123 12.63 29.99 24.65
C GLY A 123 12.01 28.85 25.47
N ALA A 124 10.67 28.77 25.53
CA ALA A 124 9.98 27.71 26.26
C ALA A 124 10.27 26.32 25.68
N GLY A 125 10.28 26.17 24.35
CA GLY A 125 10.54 24.91 23.70
C GLY A 125 11.97 24.41 23.93
N THR A 126 12.96 25.29 23.82
CA THR A 126 14.36 24.95 24.10
C THR A 126 14.60 24.60 25.56
N LEU A 127 13.94 25.28 26.51
CA LEU A 127 14.00 24.92 27.92
C LEU A 127 13.36 23.54 28.17
N LEU A 128 12.22 23.23 27.54
CA LEU A 128 11.59 21.91 27.65
C LEU A 128 12.47 20.79 27.08
N GLN A 129 13.25 21.06 26.02
CA GLN A 129 14.21 20.10 25.43
C GLN A 129 15.30 19.65 26.41
N LEU A 130 15.62 20.44 27.44
CA LEU A 130 16.59 20.06 28.49
C LEU A 130 16.15 18.82 29.28
N SER A 131 14.87 18.43 29.18
CA SER A 131 14.34 17.17 29.74
C SER A 131 14.88 15.91 29.03
N GLY A 132 15.60 16.07 27.91
CA GLY A 132 16.27 15.01 27.17
C GLY A 132 15.60 14.69 25.82
N PRO A 133 16.38 14.47 24.75
CA PRO A 133 15.86 14.35 23.37
C PRO A 133 15.01 13.10 23.11
N ARG A 134 15.17 12.05 23.93
CA ARG A 134 14.35 10.83 23.84
C ARG A 134 13.13 10.83 24.75
N ALA A 135 13.03 11.82 25.65
CA ALA A 135 11.88 11.95 26.51
C ALA A 135 10.74 12.62 25.74
N ARG A 136 9.50 12.14 25.92
CA ARG A 136 8.30 12.75 25.30
C ARG A 136 8.21 14.25 25.55
N ARG A 137 8.58 14.70 26.75
CA ARG A 137 8.64 16.12 27.11
C ARG A 137 9.68 16.91 26.31
N GLY A 138 10.87 16.35 26.12
CA GLY A 138 11.91 16.99 25.30
C GLY A 138 11.51 17.08 23.83
N ALA A 139 10.88 16.03 23.30
CA ALA A 139 10.33 16.02 21.95
C ALA A 139 9.20 17.05 21.73
N LEU A 140 8.32 17.24 22.72
CA LEU A 140 7.34 18.33 22.70
C LEU A 140 8.00 19.71 22.76
N GLY A 141 9.11 19.84 23.51
CA GLY A 141 9.94 21.05 23.50
C GLY A 141 10.59 21.30 22.14
N GLU A 142 11.03 20.25 21.43
CA GLU A 142 11.53 20.34 20.06
C GLU A 142 10.43 20.81 19.11
N ALA A 143 9.23 20.28 19.27
CA ALA A 143 8.08 20.69 18.49
C ALA A 143 7.74 22.18 18.71
N LEU A 144 7.72 22.61 19.97
CA LEU A 144 7.39 23.98 20.36
C LEU A 144 8.44 25.00 19.88
N ALA A 145 9.73 24.66 20.01
CA ALA A 145 10.80 25.52 19.49
C ALA A 145 10.77 25.57 17.95
N GLY A 146 10.45 24.44 17.31
CA GLY A 146 10.23 24.37 15.87
C GLY A 146 9.12 25.32 15.41
N LEU A 147 7.99 25.36 16.12
CA LEU A 147 6.90 26.32 15.85
C LEU A 147 7.36 27.78 16.01
N GLY A 148 8.20 28.07 17.00
CA GLY A 148 8.81 29.40 17.16
C GLY A 148 9.72 29.78 15.98
N PHE A 149 10.65 28.93 15.57
CA PHE A 149 11.50 29.16 14.39
C PHE A 149 10.70 29.29 13.10
N PHE A 150 9.60 28.53 12.98
CA PHE A 150 8.66 28.62 11.89
C PHE A 150 8.07 30.03 11.77
N PHE A 151 7.56 30.60 12.87
CA PHE A 151 7.02 31.97 12.85
C PHE A 151 8.08 33.04 12.62
N VAL A 152 9.28 32.90 13.19
CA VAL A 152 10.41 33.82 12.89
C VAL A 152 10.72 33.82 11.39
N GLY A 153 10.84 32.63 10.79
CA GLY A 153 11.10 32.52 9.36
C GLY A 153 9.97 33.09 8.50
N LEU A 154 8.71 32.90 8.92
CA LEU A 154 7.53 33.42 8.24
C LEU A 154 7.50 34.95 8.25
N GLY A 155 7.80 35.58 9.38
CA GLY A 155 7.90 37.04 9.51
C GLY A 155 8.95 37.64 8.56
N ILE A 156 10.17 37.09 8.60
CA ILE A 156 11.28 37.50 7.70
C ILE A 156 10.88 37.36 6.22
N LEU A 157 10.19 36.28 5.86
CA LEU A 157 9.71 36.07 4.49
C LEU A 157 8.62 37.09 4.11
N SER A 158 7.69 37.39 5.02
CA SER A 158 6.64 38.39 4.81
C SER A 158 7.24 39.77 4.54
N ASP A 159 8.21 40.18 5.35
CA ASP A 159 8.91 41.46 5.18
C ASP A 159 9.71 41.51 3.88
N ALA A 160 10.45 40.44 3.56
CA ALA A 160 11.21 40.35 2.32
C ALA A 160 10.29 40.43 1.10
N PHE A 161 9.16 39.74 1.13
CA PHE A 161 8.17 39.79 0.05
C PHE A 161 7.51 41.17 -0.07
N GLY A 162 7.17 41.83 1.04
CA GLY A 162 6.66 43.20 1.03
C GLY A 162 7.67 44.20 0.46
N ALA A 163 8.96 44.06 0.80
CA ALA A 163 10.03 44.88 0.25
C ALA A 163 10.26 44.65 -1.25
N LEU A 164 10.12 43.40 -1.72
CA LEU A 164 10.19 43.04 -3.13
C LEU A 164 9.00 43.63 -3.91
N ALA A 165 7.79 43.60 -3.31
CA ALA A 165 6.56 44.11 -3.92
C ALA A 165 6.64 45.61 -4.25
N GLN A 166 7.42 46.37 -3.49
CA GLN A 166 7.65 47.79 -3.73
C GLN A 166 8.72 48.08 -4.80
N GLN A 167 9.59 47.12 -5.10
CA GLN A 167 10.75 47.30 -6.00
C GLN A 167 10.53 46.71 -7.39
N VAL A 168 9.66 45.70 -7.52
CA VAL A 168 9.33 45.08 -8.79
C VAL A 168 7.97 45.58 -9.26
N ASP A 169 7.88 45.98 -10.53
CA ASP A 169 6.59 46.23 -11.14
C ASP A 169 5.82 44.91 -11.23
N LEU A 170 4.91 44.72 -10.28
CA LEU A 170 4.09 43.52 -10.20
C LEU A 170 3.25 43.36 -11.46
N ALA A 171 2.89 44.44 -12.16
CA ALA A 171 2.16 44.40 -13.44
C ALA A 171 2.91 43.59 -14.51
N ALA A 172 4.25 43.62 -14.51
CA ALA A 172 5.07 42.85 -15.45
C ALA A 172 5.15 41.34 -15.11
N LEU A 173 4.84 40.96 -13.87
CA LEU A 173 4.73 39.56 -13.42
C LEU A 173 3.31 38.99 -13.62
N HIS A 174 2.34 39.81 -14.04
CA HIS A 174 1.01 39.32 -14.41
C HIS A 174 1.14 38.52 -15.70
N THR A 175 1.18 37.21 -15.55
CA THR A 175 0.92 36.33 -16.69
C THR A 175 -0.58 36.26 -16.88
N ASP A 176 -1.11 37.11 -17.76
CA ASP A 176 -2.55 37.12 -18.07
C ASP A 176 -3.01 35.81 -18.72
N GLY A 177 -4.24 35.41 -18.41
CA GLY A 177 -4.93 34.29 -19.04
C GLY A 177 -4.49 32.90 -18.58
N ALA A 178 -4.93 31.88 -19.31
CA ALA A 178 -4.75 30.48 -18.94
C ALA A 178 -3.26 30.05 -18.86
N LEU A 179 -2.40 30.66 -19.69
CA LEU A 179 -0.97 30.35 -19.71
C LEU A 179 -0.30 30.72 -18.39
N GLY A 180 -0.68 31.85 -17.79
CA GLY A 180 -0.14 32.27 -16.51
C GLY A 180 -0.50 31.36 -15.35
N GLY A 181 -1.76 30.91 -15.31
CA GLY A 181 -2.19 29.89 -14.37
C GLY A 181 -1.37 28.60 -14.48
N VAL A 182 -1.04 28.15 -15.69
CA VAL A 182 -0.19 26.97 -15.92
C VAL A 182 1.24 27.20 -15.45
N VAL A 183 1.84 28.36 -15.74
CA VAL A 183 3.19 28.70 -15.27
C VAL A 183 3.24 28.67 -13.74
N LEU A 184 2.31 29.34 -13.07
CA LEU A 184 2.24 29.39 -11.62
C LEU A 184 1.95 28.01 -11.00
N PHE A 185 1.11 27.20 -11.62
CA PHE A 185 0.98 25.78 -11.25
C PHE A 185 2.33 25.03 -11.32
N LEU A 186 3.09 25.18 -12.41
CA LEU A 186 4.40 24.54 -12.55
C LEU A 186 5.43 25.07 -11.54
N VAL A 187 5.38 26.36 -11.19
CA VAL A 187 6.21 26.92 -10.10
C VAL A 187 5.85 26.24 -8.77
N GLY A 188 4.57 26.05 -8.48
CA GLY A 188 4.12 25.30 -7.29
C GLY A 188 4.66 23.88 -7.25
N VAL A 189 4.59 23.15 -8.37
CA VAL A 189 5.19 21.81 -8.52
C VAL A 189 6.69 21.86 -8.22
N ALA A 190 7.41 22.76 -8.90
CA ALA A 190 8.86 22.89 -8.78
C ALA A 190 9.30 23.26 -7.36
N LEU A 191 8.62 24.20 -6.71
CA LEU A 191 8.89 24.59 -5.33
C LEU A 191 8.70 23.41 -4.38
N THR A 192 7.57 22.70 -4.45
CA THR A 192 7.36 21.53 -3.59
C THR A 192 8.41 20.46 -3.85
N THR A 193 8.74 20.16 -5.11
CA THR A 193 9.75 19.15 -5.43
C THR A 193 11.14 19.59 -4.96
N ALA A 194 11.53 20.84 -5.11
CA ALA A 194 12.83 21.33 -4.63
C ALA A 194 12.92 21.30 -3.10
N MET A 195 11.84 21.71 -2.42
CA MET A 195 11.77 21.78 -0.95
C MET A 195 11.43 20.42 -0.31
N GLN A 196 11.03 19.43 -1.11
CA GLN A 196 10.49 18.13 -0.67
C GLN A 196 9.34 18.25 0.35
N SER A 197 8.64 19.38 0.35
CA SER A 197 7.59 19.72 1.32
C SER A 197 6.54 20.63 0.69
N SER A 198 5.33 20.12 0.53
CA SER A 198 4.20 20.90 0.00
C SER A 198 3.69 21.91 1.01
N SER A 199 3.63 21.54 2.30
CA SER A 199 3.39 22.47 3.41
C SER A 199 4.29 23.70 3.33
N ALA A 200 5.56 23.51 2.97
CA ALA A 200 6.51 24.61 2.83
C ALA A 200 6.22 25.50 1.63
N ALA A 201 6.02 24.89 0.46
CA ALA A 201 5.69 25.62 -0.77
C ALA A 201 4.35 26.38 -0.66
N ILE A 202 3.36 25.78 0.00
CA ILE A 202 2.05 26.39 0.27
C ILE A 202 2.22 27.59 1.19
N ALA A 203 2.98 27.48 2.29
CA ALA A 203 3.22 28.61 3.17
C ALA A 203 3.88 29.78 2.43
N VAL A 204 4.94 29.53 1.66
CA VAL A 204 5.60 30.53 0.80
C VAL A 204 4.60 31.19 -0.15
N THR A 205 3.72 30.39 -0.76
CA THR A 205 2.67 30.88 -1.66
C THR A 205 1.66 31.78 -0.94
N LEU A 206 1.19 31.36 0.24
CA LEU A 206 0.26 32.13 1.07
C LEU A 206 0.88 33.45 1.53
N THR A 207 2.14 33.44 1.96
CA THR A 207 2.86 34.65 2.38
C THR A 207 3.05 35.61 1.21
N ALA A 208 3.48 35.11 0.04
CA ALA A 208 3.64 35.94 -1.15
C ALA A 208 2.31 36.57 -1.60
N ALA A 209 1.22 35.81 -1.57
CA ALA A 209 -0.11 36.32 -1.90
C ALA A 209 -0.64 37.31 -0.85
N GLY A 210 -0.38 37.06 0.44
CA GLY A 210 -0.71 37.97 1.53
C GLY A 210 0.03 39.31 1.43
N ALA A 211 1.29 39.29 0.96
CA ALA A 211 2.09 40.48 0.67
C ALA A 211 1.73 41.17 -0.66
N GLY A 212 0.77 40.65 -1.42
CA GLY A 212 0.31 41.22 -2.69
C GLY A 212 1.21 40.93 -3.90
N LEU A 213 2.24 40.08 -3.77
CA LEU A 213 3.14 39.72 -4.88
C LEU A 213 2.47 38.86 -5.95
N ILE A 214 1.48 38.07 -5.55
CA ILE A 214 0.81 37.09 -6.40
C ILE A 214 -0.69 37.24 -6.20
N GLU A 215 -1.42 37.43 -7.30
CA GLU A 215 -2.87 37.48 -7.24
C GLU A 215 -3.47 36.15 -6.72
N LEU A 216 -4.65 36.24 -6.10
CA LEU A 216 -5.35 35.10 -5.50
C LEU A 216 -5.46 33.89 -6.44
N ARG A 217 -5.80 34.13 -7.73
CA ARG A 217 -5.94 33.06 -8.73
C ARG A 217 -4.62 32.38 -9.04
N GLY A 218 -3.55 33.16 -9.16
CA GLY A 218 -2.20 32.65 -9.39
C GLY A 218 -1.68 31.85 -8.19
N ALA A 219 -1.91 32.36 -6.99
CA ALA A 219 -1.57 31.66 -5.75
C ALA A 219 -2.37 30.36 -5.59
N ALA A 220 -3.66 30.34 -5.96
CA ALA A 220 -4.46 29.12 -5.98
C ALA A 220 -3.90 28.08 -6.97
N ALA A 221 -3.46 28.51 -8.15
CA ALA A 221 -2.78 27.63 -9.12
C ALA A 221 -1.47 27.06 -8.57
N MET A 222 -0.65 27.88 -7.89
CA MET A 222 0.55 27.42 -7.17
C MET A 222 0.22 26.40 -6.08
N VAL A 223 -0.85 26.61 -5.30
CA VAL A 223 -1.30 25.65 -4.27
C VAL A 223 -1.70 24.32 -4.89
N ILE A 224 -2.42 24.33 -6.02
CA ILE A 224 -2.74 23.10 -6.77
C ILE A 224 -1.45 22.41 -7.22
N GLY A 225 -0.51 23.16 -7.79
CA GLY A 225 0.79 22.66 -8.21
C GLY A 225 1.62 22.08 -7.07
N ALA A 226 1.60 22.74 -5.92
CA ALA A 226 2.30 22.30 -4.73
C ALA A 226 1.80 20.94 -4.26
N ASN A 227 0.49 20.66 -4.38
CA ASN A 227 -0.06 19.36 -4.01
C ASN A 227 0.41 18.24 -4.96
N VAL A 228 0.45 18.51 -6.28
CA VAL A 228 1.02 17.58 -7.28
C VAL A 228 2.50 17.33 -7.02
N GLY A 229 3.27 18.37 -6.70
CA GLY A 229 4.69 18.24 -6.38
C GLY A 229 4.97 17.28 -5.23
N THR A 230 4.05 17.11 -4.27
CA THR A 230 4.20 16.18 -3.13
C THR A 230 4.46 14.75 -3.59
N THR A 231 3.91 14.38 -4.76
CA THR A 231 4.00 13.03 -5.31
C THR A 231 5.43 12.60 -5.66
N SER A 232 6.36 13.53 -5.84
CA SER A 232 7.76 13.22 -6.13
C SER A 232 8.41 12.40 -5.03
N THR A 233 8.09 12.68 -3.76
CA THR A 233 8.63 11.95 -2.60
C THR A 233 8.22 10.48 -2.63
N ALA A 234 6.95 10.20 -2.91
CA ALA A 234 6.42 8.84 -3.03
C ALA A 234 7.04 8.10 -4.21
N LEU A 235 7.23 8.77 -5.35
CA LEU A 235 7.90 8.18 -6.51
C LEU A 235 9.36 7.80 -6.20
N PHE A 236 10.13 8.69 -5.56
CA PHE A 236 11.51 8.37 -5.15
C PHE A 236 11.57 7.22 -4.15
N ALA A 237 10.61 7.13 -3.23
CA ALA A 237 10.50 6.02 -2.28
C ALA A 237 10.24 4.66 -2.98
N THR A 238 9.84 4.64 -4.26
CA THR A 238 9.56 3.39 -4.99
C THR A 238 10.71 2.81 -5.81
N LEU A 239 11.88 3.47 -5.85
CA LEU A 239 13.02 3.02 -6.67
C LEU A 239 13.47 1.58 -6.38
N GLN A 240 13.27 1.09 -5.14
CA GLN A 240 13.56 -0.29 -4.74
C GLN A 240 12.34 -1.01 -4.11
N ALA A 241 11.13 -0.53 -4.40
CA ALA A 241 9.93 -1.00 -3.72
C ALA A 241 9.27 -2.22 -4.39
N THR A 242 8.57 -3.03 -3.58
CA THR A 242 7.72 -4.14 -4.03
C THR A 242 6.55 -3.68 -4.92
N ALA A 243 5.89 -4.62 -5.59
CA ALA A 243 4.69 -4.35 -6.39
C ALA A 243 3.63 -3.60 -5.56
N ALA A 244 3.39 -4.01 -4.31
CA ALA A 244 2.39 -3.40 -3.44
C ALA A 244 2.70 -1.92 -3.12
N ALA A 245 3.95 -1.59 -2.77
CA ALA A 245 4.36 -0.21 -2.53
C ALA A 245 4.36 0.64 -3.82
N ARG A 246 4.68 0.06 -4.99
CA ARG A 246 4.49 0.72 -6.30
C ARG A 246 3.02 1.04 -6.58
N ARG A 247 2.10 0.10 -6.30
CA ARG A 247 0.65 0.33 -6.44
C ARG A 247 0.22 1.54 -5.60
N ALA A 248 0.62 1.61 -4.33
CA ALA A 248 0.27 2.71 -3.43
C ALA A 248 0.84 4.07 -3.90
N ALA A 249 2.09 4.10 -4.35
CA ALA A 249 2.70 5.33 -4.87
C ALA A 249 2.02 5.83 -6.16
N VAL A 250 1.69 4.92 -7.09
CA VAL A 250 0.98 5.31 -8.32
C VAL A 250 -0.44 5.76 -8.00
N ALA A 251 -1.12 5.13 -7.02
CA ALA A 251 -2.41 5.64 -6.54
C ALA A 251 -2.31 7.08 -6.01
N HIS A 252 -1.24 7.39 -5.27
CA HIS A 252 -0.97 8.74 -4.78
C HIS A 252 -0.78 9.75 -5.92
N VAL A 253 -0.02 9.38 -6.97
CA VAL A 253 0.17 10.21 -8.16
C VAL A 253 -1.15 10.44 -8.89
N VAL A 254 -1.90 9.37 -9.18
CA VAL A 254 -3.18 9.44 -9.90
C VAL A 254 -4.17 10.34 -9.16
N PHE A 255 -4.25 10.22 -7.82
CA PHE A 255 -5.10 11.06 -7.00
C PHE A 255 -4.76 12.54 -7.14
N ASN A 256 -3.50 12.92 -6.92
CA ASN A 256 -3.12 14.33 -6.93
C ASN A 256 -3.24 14.94 -8.33
N VAL A 257 -2.86 14.19 -9.37
CA VAL A 257 -3.00 14.66 -10.76
C VAL A 257 -4.48 14.84 -11.11
N LEU A 258 -5.36 13.88 -10.79
CA LEU A 258 -6.78 14.02 -11.06
C LEU A 258 -7.40 15.18 -10.27
N ALA A 259 -7.08 15.29 -8.97
CA ALA A 259 -7.55 16.40 -8.14
C ALA A 259 -7.08 17.75 -8.69
N ALA A 260 -5.84 17.84 -9.17
CA ALA A 260 -5.29 19.05 -9.78
C ALA A 260 -5.94 19.40 -11.11
N LEU A 261 -6.19 18.43 -11.99
CA LEU A 261 -6.87 18.65 -13.26
C LEU A 261 -8.30 19.18 -13.02
N VAL A 262 -9.03 18.57 -12.09
CA VAL A 262 -10.38 19.01 -11.74
C VAL A 262 -10.36 20.37 -11.05
N ALA A 263 -9.43 20.60 -10.12
CA ALA A 263 -9.31 21.89 -9.45
C ALA A 263 -8.91 23.01 -10.39
N GLY A 264 -8.02 22.76 -11.36
CA GLY A 264 -7.66 23.72 -12.39
C GLY A 264 -8.83 24.03 -13.33
N ALA A 265 -9.56 23.01 -13.79
CA ALA A 265 -10.72 23.19 -14.65
C ALA A 265 -11.89 23.92 -13.96
N LEU A 266 -12.09 23.67 -12.67
CA LEU A 266 -13.16 24.26 -11.87
C LEU A 266 -12.69 25.43 -10.99
N LEU A 267 -11.50 25.97 -11.23
CA LEU A 267 -10.88 26.97 -10.36
C LEU A 267 -11.81 28.16 -10.05
N PRO A 268 -12.50 28.79 -11.03
CA PRO A 268 -13.44 29.87 -10.73
C PRO A 268 -14.60 29.43 -9.84
N ALA A 269 -15.16 28.24 -10.07
CA ALA A 269 -16.27 27.70 -9.28
C ALA A 269 -15.84 27.33 -7.85
N LEU A 270 -14.62 26.82 -7.68
CA LEU A 270 -14.05 26.53 -6.36
C LEU A 270 -13.85 27.82 -5.55
N LEU A 271 -13.36 28.89 -6.18
CA LEU A 271 -13.22 30.20 -5.51
C LEU A 271 -14.58 30.78 -5.11
N LEU A 272 -15.61 30.68 -5.97
CA LEU A 272 -16.98 31.06 -5.59
C LEU A 272 -17.51 30.25 -4.40
N GLY A 273 -17.21 28.95 -4.35
CA GLY A 273 -17.56 28.11 -3.21
C GLY A 273 -16.84 28.53 -1.92
N VAL A 274 -15.57 28.93 -2.03
CA VAL A 274 -14.79 29.49 -0.91
C VAL A 274 -15.41 30.79 -0.42
N ASP A 275 -15.80 31.70 -1.32
CA ASP A 275 -16.50 32.95 -0.97
C ASP A 275 -17.83 32.69 -0.24
N ALA A 276 -18.64 31.75 -0.73
CA ALA A 276 -19.90 31.37 -0.08
C ALA A 276 -19.70 30.80 1.33
N VAL A 277 -18.65 29.99 1.53
CA VAL A 277 -18.32 29.46 2.86
C VAL A 277 -17.85 30.58 3.80
N GLN A 278 -17.05 31.53 3.31
CA GLN A 278 -16.59 32.67 4.11
C GLN A 278 -17.74 33.58 4.54
N GLU A 279 -18.69 33.83 3.63
CA GLU A 279 -19.91 34.57 3.90
C GLU A 279 -20.76 33.88 4.98
N ALA A 280 -20.91 32.55 4.89
CA ALA A 280 -21.65 31.77 5.88
C ALA A 280 -21.00 31.77 7.28
N ILE A 281 -19.68 31.87 7.37
CA ILE A 281 -18.93 31.93 8.64
C ILE A 281 -18.89 33.36 9.21
N GLY A 282 -19.24 34.38 8.41
CA GLY A 282 -19.34 35.77 8.87
C GLY A 282 -17.99 36.42 9.20
N THR A 283 -16.91 35.98 8.56
CA THR A 283 -15.55 36.52 8.80
C THR A 283 -15.17 37.57 7.75
N ARG A 284 -14.25 38.49 8.08
CA ARG A 284 -13.53 39.30 7.09
C ARG A 284 -12.29 38.50 6.67
N PRO A 285 -12.28 37.86 5.51
CA PRO A 285 -11.20 36.96 5.19
C PRO A 285 -9.96 37.70 4.70
N THR A 286 -8.80 37.24 5.13
CA THR A 286 -7.52 37.60 4.51
C THR A 286 -7.24 36.72 3.31
N THR A 287 -6.36 37.16 2.41
CA THR A 287 -5.91 36.36 1.25
C THR A 287 -5.36 35.00 1.69
N ALA A 288 -4.59 34.96 2.78
CA ALA A 288 -4.05 33.72 3.33
C ALA A 288 -5.14 32.77 3.84
N MET A 289 -6.18 33.29 4.51
CA MET A 289 -7.32 32.47 4.95
C MET A 289 -8.15 31.96 3.78
N THR A 290 -8.35 32.80 2.75
CA THR A 290 -9.04 32.41 1.51
C THR A 290 -8.30 31.24 0.84
N LEU A 291 -6.98 31.33 0.72
CA LEU A 291 -6.14 30.26 0.14
C LEU A 291 -6.08 29.01 1.01
N ALA A 292 -6.05 29.14 2.35
CA ALA A 292 -6.12 28.00 3.27
C ALA A 292 -7.44 27.23 3.12
N LEU A 293 -8.56 27.96 3.07
CA LEU A 293 -9.88 27.38 2.85
C LEU A 293 -10.00 26.77 1.45
N PHE A 294 -9.52 27.47 0.41
CA PHE A 294 -9.42 26.92 -0.94
C PHE A 294 -8.66 25.59 -0.95
N HIS A 295 -7.50 25.54 -0.29
CA HIS A 295 -6.70 24.33 -0.20
C HIS A 295 -7.46 23.18 0.46
N THR A 296 -8.20 23.44 1.55
CA THR A 296 -9.08 22.47 2.20
C THR A 296 -10.21 22.00 1.28
N VAL A 297 -10.95 22.92 0.67
CA VAL A 297 -12.08 22.62 -0.22
C VAL A 297 -11.62 21.77 -1.40
N PHE A 298 -10.53 22.14 -2.07
CA PHE A 298 -10.05 21.38 -3.22
C PHE A 298 -9.62 19.96 -2.84
N ASN A 299 -8.91 19.76 -1.72
CA ASN A 299 -8.51 18.42 -1.29
C ASN A 299 -9.71 17.56 -0.90
N VAL A 300 -10.72 18.13 -0.24
CA VAL A 300 -11.96 17.43 0.11
C VAL A 300 -12.73 17.04 -1.15
N VAL A 301 -12.88 17.97 -2.10
CA VAL A 301 -13.52 17.69 -3.41
C VAL A 301 -12.75 16.59 -4.16
N GLY A 302 -11.42 16.63 -4.17
CA GLY A 302 -10.58 15.57 -4.75
C GLY A 302 -10.81 14.20 -4.10
N ALA A 303 -10.90 14.16 -2.76
CA ALA A 303 -11.22 12.94 -2.01
C ALA A 303 -12.61 12.39 -2.36
N LEU A 304 -13.62 13.26 -2.44
CA LEU A 304 -14.99 12.88 -2.83
C LEU A 304 -15.06 12.38 -4.28
N LEU A 305 -14.32 12.99 -5.19
CA LEU A 305 -14.26 12.59 -6.60
C LEU A 305 -13.64 11.20 -6.78
N VAL A 306 -12.52 10.95 -6.08
CA VAL A 306 -11.82 9.66 -6.18
C VAL A 306 -12.56 8.56 -5.42
N TRP A 307 -13.46 8.90 -4.49
CA TRP A 307 -14.23 7.92 -3.72
C TRP A 307 -14.88 6.82 -4.56
N PRO A 308 -15.75 7.12 -5.56
CA PRO A 308 -16.36 6.11 -6.43
C PRO A 308 -15.38 5.46 -7.42
N ILE A 309 -14.25 6.11 -7.70
CA ILE A 309 -13.22 5.62 -8.65
C ILE A 309 -12.25 4.66 -7.94
N SER A 310 -12.06 4.82 -6.63
CA SER A 310 -11.04 4.13 -5.84
C SER A 310 -11.04 2.60 -5.99
N PRO A 311 -12.18 1.88 -6.00
CA PRO A 311 -12.14 0.43 -6.13
C PRO A 311 -11.64 -0.01 -7.52
N ARG A 312 -12.01 0.77 -8.57
CA ARG A 312 -11.55 0.52 -9.94
C ARG A 312 -10.07 0.86 -10.11
N LEU A 313 -9.61 1.93 -9.46
CA LEU A 313 -8.20 2.31 -9.42
C LEU A 313 -7.37 1.21 -8.76
N VAL A 314 -7.77 0.75 -7.57
CA VAL A 314 -7.10 -0.34 -6.85
C VAL A 314 -7.05 -1.60 -7.72
N ALA A 315 -8.17 -2.03 -8.31
CA ALA A 315 -8.23 -3.19 -9.20
C ALA A 315 -7.41 -3.01 -10.49
N TRP A 316 -7.26 -1.78 -11.00
CA TRP A 316 -6.38 -1.51 -12.13
C TRP A 316 -4.89 -1.62 -11.73
N LEU A 317 -4.52 -1.10 -10.57
CA LEU A 317 -3.16 -1.15 -10.03
C LEU A 317 -2.71 -2.59 -9.75
N GLU A 318 -3.58 -3.40 -9.14
CA GLU A 318 -3.35 -4.84 -8.91
C GLU A 318 -3.16 -5.62 -10.21
N ARG A 319 -3.76 -5.16 -11.30
CA ARG A 319 -3.54 -5.76 -12.63
C ARG A 319 -2.26 -5.27 -13.30
N ARG A 320 -1.82 -4.04 -13.01
CA ARG A 320 -0.70 -3.39 -13.70
C ARG A 320 0.66 -3.66 -13.09
N PHE A 321 0.72 -3.80 -11.76
CA PHE A 321 1.95 -4.05 -11.01
C PHE A 321 1.78 -5.36 -10.26
N ARG A 322 2.34 -6.46 -10.76
CA ARG A 322 2.19 -7.79 -10.17
C ARG A 322 3.52 -8.37 -9.75
N THR A 323 3.50 -9.27 -8.78
CA THR A 323 4.63 -10.16 -8.49
C THR A 323 4.58 -11.38 -9.41
N ARG A 324 5.70 -12.12 -9.51
CA ARG A 324 5.73 -13.37 -10.28
C ARG A 324 4.74 -14.39 -9.73
N GLU A 325 4.62 -14.48 -8.40
CA GLU A 325 3.70 -15.40 -7.74
C GLU A 325 2.24 -15.09 -8.10
N GLU A 326 1.86 -13.81 -8.13
CA GLU A 326 0.50 -13.39 -8.53
C GLU A 326 0.22 -13.65 -10.02
N GLU A 327 1.25 -13.67 -10.86
CA GLU A 327 1.13 -14.04 -12.28
C GLU A 327 0.95 -15.56 -12.46
N GLU A 328 1.74 -16.36 -11.74
CA GLU A 328 1.62 -17.83 -11.72
C GLU A 328 0.27 -18.29 -11.17
N ALA A 329 -0.26 -17.60 -10.15
CA ALA A 329 -1.58 -17.86 -9.56
C ALA A 329 -2.77 -17.47 -10.46
N ARG A 330 -2.54 -16.86 -11.65
CA ARG A 330 -3.65 -16.53 -12.55
C ARG A 330 -4.26 -17.80 -13.13
N PRO A 331 -5.60 -17.88 -13.23
CA PRO A 331 -6.24 -18.94 -13.97
C PRO A 331 -5.79 -18.91 -15.42
N LYS A 332 -5.49 -20.10 -15.97
CA LYS A 332 -5.17 -20.31 -17.38
C LYS A 332 -6.43 -20.68 -18.18
N HIS A 333 -7.40 -21.30 -17.53
CA HIS A 333 -8.60 -21.87 -18.15
C HIS A 333 -9.90 -21.15 -17.73
N LEU A 334 -9.86 -20.29 -16.70
CA LEU A 334 -11.03 -19.52 -16.26
C LEU A 334 -11.01 -18.08 -16.80
N ASP A 335 -12.09 -17.70 -17.45
CA ASP A 335 -12.42 -16.31 -17.75
C ASP A 335 -13.93 -16.05 -17.58
N ALA A 336 -14.32 -14.78 -17.63
CA ALA A 336 -15.70 -14.36 -17.39
C ALA A 336 -16.70 -14.91 -18.42
N ASN A 337 -16.26 -15.19 -19.66
CA ASN A 337 -17.10 -15.74 -20.72
C ASN A 337 -17.31 -17.25 -20.51
N VAL A 338 -16.26 -17.96 -20.12
CA VAL A 338 -16.32 -19.39 -19.76
C VAL A 338 -17.32 -19.65 -18.64
N LEU A 339 -17.37 -18.77 -17.63
CA LEU A 339 -18.31 -18.88 -16.52
C LEU A 339 -19.78 -18.60 -16.89
N GLN A 340 -20.07 -18.04 -18.07
CA GLN A 340 -21.45 -17.87 -18.54
C GLN A 340 -22.12 -19.19 -18.94
N VAL A 341 -21.32 -20.22 -19.26
CA VAL A 341 -21.83 -21.54 -19.65
C VAL A 341 -21.47 -22.54 -18.56
N PRO A 342 -22.43 -22.95 -17.68
CA PRO A 342 -22.11 -23.70 -16.47
C PRO A 342 -21.31 -25.00 -16.67
N SER A 343 -21.59 -25.75 -17.74
CA SER A 343 -20.87 -27.00 -18.06
C SER A 343 -19.43 -26.75 -18.49
N VAL A 344 -19.16 -25.68 -19.24
CA VAL A 344 -17.80 -25.28 -19.64
C VAL A 344 -17.05 -24.69 -18.44
N GLY A 345 -17.72 -23.88 -17.64
CA GLY A 345 -17.21 -23.34 -16.38
C GLY A 345 -16.77 -24.44 -15.41
N LEU A 346 -17.54 -25.52 -15.27
CA LEU A 346 -17.15 -26.67 -14.45
C LEU A 346 -15.86 -27.34 -14.95
N ARG A 347 -15.73 -27.55 -16.27
CA ARG A 347 -14.53 -28.15 -16.86
C ARG A 347 -13.29 -27.26 -16.66
N ALA A 348 -13.44 -25.96 -16.87
CA ALA A 348 -12.37 -25.01 -16.62
C ALA A 348 -11.97 -24.98 -15.13
N LEU A 349 -12.94 -25.05 -14.22
CA LEU A 349 -12.68 -25.19 -12.78
C LEU A 349 -11.95 -26.49 -12.44
N ALA A 350 -12.25 -27.61 -13.11
CA ALA A 350 -11.53 -28.86 -12.93
C ALA A 350 -10.06 -28.73 -13.34
N LEU A 351 -9.77 -28.10 -14.49
CA LEU A 351 -8.40 -27.83 -14.93
C LEU A 351 -7.66 -26.89 -13.98
N GLU A 352 -8.31 -25.86 -13.43
CA GLU A 352 -7.69 -25.02 -12.40
C GLU A 352 -7.48 -25.74 -11.07
N THR A 353 -8.38 -26.67 -10.72
CA THR A 353 -8.23 -27.52 -9.54
C THR A 353 -7.08 -28.52 -9.72
N GLN A 354 -6.80 -28.96 -10.95
CA GLN A 354 -5.60 -29.75 -11.28
C GLN A 354 -4.32 -28.93 -11.04
N ARG A 355 -4.30 -27.68 -11.50
CA ARG A 355 -3.19 -26.75 -11.21
C ARG A 355 -3.03 -26.49 -9.72
N LEU A 356 -4.14 -26.38 -8.99
CA LEU A 356 -4.13 -26.25 -7.53
C LEU A 356 -3.48 -27.48 -6.87
N GLY A 357 -3.81 -28.68 -7.34
CA GLY A 357 -3.16 -29.93 -6.94
C GLY A 357 -1.66 -29.94 -7.21
N HIS A 358 -1.23 -29.46 -8.38
CA HIS A 358 0.18 -29.32 -8.75
C HIS A 358 0.96 -28.46 -7.74
N TYR A 359 0.44 -27.28 -7.41
CA TYR A 359 1.08 -26.42 -6.42
C TYR A 359 1.07 -27.05 -5.02
N ALA A 360 0.00 -27.74 -4.60
CA ALA A 360 -0.02 -28.48 -3.34
C ALA A 360 1.07 -29.57 -3.27
N GLY A 361 1.28 -30.31 -4.38
CA GLY A 361 2.35 -31.30 -4.48
C GLY A 361 3.74 -30.67 -4.35
N ARG A 362 3.96 -29.52 -4.99
CA ARG A 362 5.23 -28.78 -4.87
C ARG A 362 5.46 -28.19 -3.48
N VAL A 363 4.40 -27.70 -2.81
CA VAL A 363 4.47 -27.24 -1.41
C VAL A 363 4.85 -28.40 -0.50
N ALA A 364 4.21 -29.56 -0.66
CA ALA A 364 4.54 -30.77 0.10
C ALA A 364 6.00 -31.19 -0.08
N LEU A 365 6.49 -31.18 -1.32
CA LEU A 365 7.89 -31.51 -1.62
C LEU A 365 8.86 -30.50 -1.02
N ALA A 366 8.59 -29.20 -1.16
CA ALA A 366 9.44 -28.14 -0.59
C ALA A 366 9.50 -28.23 0.95
N ALA A 367 8.39 -28.56 1.61
CA ALA A 367 8.35 -28.79 3.04
C ALA A 367 9.16 -30.03 3.45
N ALA A 368 8.94 -31.16 2.78
CA ALA A 368 9.64 -32.42 3.09
C ALA A 368 11.16 -32.31 2.86
N GLU A 369 11.60 -31.47 1.93
CA GLU A 369 13.01 -31.16 1.65
C GLU A 369 13.62 -30.07 2.56
N GLY A 370 12.83 -29.40 3.40
CA GLY A 370 13.30 -28.31 4.26
C GLY A 370 13.60 -26.99 3.51
N ARG A 371 13.03 -26.78 2.32
CA ARG A 371 13.21 -25.56 1.52
C ARG A 371 12.16 -24.50 1.87
N GLU A 372 12.31 -23.89 3.05
CA GLU A 372 11.32 -22.96 3.63
C GLU A 372 10.93 -21.79 2.70
N ASP A 373 11.90 -21.13 2.06
CA ASP A 373 11.64 -19.98 1.19
C ASP A 373 10.79 -20.35 -0.04
N GLU A 374 11.14 -21.47 -0.70
CA GLU A 374 10.39 -21.96 -1.86
C GLU A 374 9.03 -22.51 -1.44
N ARG A 375 8.91 -23.15 -0.27
CA ARG A 375 7.62 -23.53 0.32
C ARG A 375 6.72 -22.31 0.51
N ALA A 376 7.23 -21.26 1.15
CA ALA A 376 6.47 -20.02 1.39
C ALA A 376 6.09 -19.30 0.08
N ARG A 377 6.96 -19.35 -0.94
CA ARG A 377 6.63 -18.84 -2.28
C ARG A 377 5.50 -19.65 -2.92
N LEU A 378 5.60 -20.98 -2.94
CA LEU A 378 4.59 -21.85 -3.55
C LEU A 378 3.25 -21.79 -2.82
N GLN A 379 3.26 -21.65 -1.49
CA GLN A 379 2.05 -21.45 -0.68
C GLN A 379 1.29 -20.20 -1.12
N ARG A 380 2.00 -19.07 -1.33
CA ARG A 380 1.36 -17.83 -1.82
C ARG A 380 0.73 -18.00 -3.20
N ILE A 381 1.32 -18.82 -4.07
CA ILE A 381 0.75 -19.13 -5.39
C ILE A 381 -0.50 -20.00 -5.23
N PHE A 382 -0.44 -21.02 -4.38
CA PHE A 382 -1.56 -21.90 -4.07
C PHE A 382 -2.76 -21.13 -3.52
N ASP A 383 -2.55 -20.31 -2.48
CA ASP A 383 -3.60 -19.51 -1.85
C ASP A 383 -4.23 -18.54 -2.87
N GLY A 384 -3.40 -17.85 -3.66
CA GLY A 384 -3.88 -16.93 -4.70
C GLY A 384 -4.67 -17.59 -5.82
N LEU A 385 -4.39 -18.86 -6.14
CA LEU A 385 -5.16 -19.64 -7.10
C LEU A 385 -6.48 -20.15 -6.48
N LEU A 386 -6.43 -20.63 -5.23
CA LEU A 386 -7.60 -21.10 -4.47
C LEU A 386 -8.64 -19.98 -4.31
N ASP A 387 -8.22 -18.76 -4.00
CA ASP A 387 -9.12 -17.60 -3.89
C ASP A 387 -9.89 -17.34 -5.20
N ARG A 388 -9.21 -17.48 -6.34
CA ARG A 388 -9.81 -17.26 -7.67
C ARG A 388 -10.72 -18.39 -8.10
N ILE A 389 -10.36 -19.63 -7.79
CA ILE A 389 -11.24 -20.79 -7.95
C ILE A 389 -12.50 -20.60 -7.11
N SER A 390 -12.36 -20.18 -5.85
CA SER A 390 -13.50 -19.93 -4.94
C SER A 390 -14.42 -18.82 -5.47
N ALA A 391 -13.86 -17.70 -5.95
CA ALA A 391 -14.63 -16.62 -6.57
C ALA A 391 -15.37 -17.07 -7.84
N ALA A 392 -14.77 -17.95 -8.64
CA ALA A 392 -15.40 -18.52 -9.82
C ALA A 392 -16.52 -19.52 -9.46
N VAL A 393 -16.33 -20.34 -8.43
CA VAL A 393 -17.38 -21.21 -7.86
C VAL A 393 -18.56 -20.37 -7.35
N ASP A 394 -18.30 -19.28 -6.63
CA ASP A 394 -19.33 -18.35 -6.18
C ASP A 394 -20.11 -17.72 -7.33
N THR A 395 -19.42 -17.38 -8.43
CA THR A 395 -20.05 -16.80 -9.62
C THR A 395 -20.98 -17.82 -10.29
N LEU A 396 -20.52 -19.05 -10.48
CA LEU A 396 -21.33 -20.13 -11.05
C LEU A 396 -22.51 -20.50 -10.16
N SER A 397 -22.29 -20.58 -8.85
CA SER A 397 -23.32 -21.00 -7.88
C SER A 397 -24.47 -20.00 -7.75
N ARG A 398 -24.29 -18.74 -8.18
CA ARG A 398 -25.35 -17.73 -8.23
C ARG A 398 -26.25 -17.84 -9.46
N SER A 399 -25.85 -18.65 -10.44
CA SER A 399 -26.63 -18.91 -11.65
C SER A 399 -27.52 -20.15 -11.47
N ASP A 400 -28.57 -20.29 -12.28
CA ASP A 400 -29.38 -21.51 -12.30
C ASP A 400 -28.55 -22.66 -12.89
N VAL A 401 -27.98 -23.51 -12.03
CA VAL A 401 -27.01 -24.54 -12.42
C VAL A 401 -27.69 -25.91 -12.55
N PRO A 402 -27.44 -26.65 -13.66
CA PRO A 402 -27.91 -28.02 -13.79
C PRO A 402 -27.42 -28.93 -12.64
N ALA A 403 -28.19 -29.96 -12.30
CA ALA A 403 -27.88 -30.89 -11.21
C ALA A 403 -26.51 -31.58 -11.36
N GLU A 404 -26.11 -31.86 -12.61
CA GLU A 404 -24.79 -32.39 -12.96
C GLU A 404 -23.66 -31.41 -12.58
N VAL A 405 -23.84 -30.13 -12.91
CA VAL A 405 -22.87 -29.07 -12.58
C VAL A 405 -22.76 -28.89 -11.08
N ALA A 406 -23.90 -28.87 -10.37
CA ALA A 406 -23.91 -28.79 -8.92
C ALA A 406 -23.18 -29.98 -8.25
N THR A 407 -23.30 -31.17 -8.83
CA THR A 407 -22.58 -32.36 -8.36
C THR A 407 -21.08 -32.25 -8.59
N GLY A 408 -20.67 -31.81 -9.78
CA GLY A 408 -19.27 -31.52 -10.09
C GLY A 408 -18.67 -30.46 -9.16
N LEU A 409 -19.37 -29.37 -8.88
CA LEU A 409 -18.90 -28.32 -7.95
C LEU A 409 -18.66 -28.86 -6.54
N ARG A 410 -19.56 -29.71 -6.02
CA ARG A 410 -19.35 -30.36 -4.70
C ARG A 410 -18.11 -31.25 -4.69
N GLN A 411 -17.86 -31.96 -5.79
CA GLN A 411 -16.68 -32.81 -5.94
C GLN A 411 -15.39 -31.98 -6.06
N LEU A 412 -15.40 -30.84 -6.75
CA LEU A 412 -14.27 -29.90 -6.79
C LEU A 412 -13.99 -29.27 -5.42
N LEU A 413 -15.00 -28.88 -4.66
CA LEU A 413 -14.81 -28.37 -3.29
C LEU A 413 -14.17 -29.42 -2.37
N ARG A 414 -14.61 -30.68 -2.49
CA ARG A 414 -14.01 -31.81 -1.76
C ARG A 414 -12.56 -32.06 -2.18
N THR A 415 -12.27 -31.96 -3.48
CA THR A 415 -10.92 -32.06 -4.04
C THR A 415 -10.01 -30.95 -3.50
N ALA A 416 -10.46 -29.70 -3.60
CA ALA A 416 -9.73 -28.54 -3.10
C ALA A 416 -9.42 -28.66 -1.60
N ARG A 417 -10.36 -29.19 -0.80
CA ARG A 417 -10.13 -29.47 0.63
C ARG A 417 -8.96 -30.44 0.85
N HIS A 418 -8.79 -31.47 0.02
CA HIS A 418 -7.63 -32.35 0.13
C HIS A 418 -6.32 -31.61 -0.11
N TYR A 419 -6.27 -30.72 -1.09
CA TYR A 419 -5.09 -29.91 -1.37
C TYR A 419 -4.81 -28.85 -0.31
N VAL A 420 -5.85 -28.22 0.26
CA VAL A 420 -5.70 -27.30 1.40
C VAL A 420 -5.07 -28.03 2.58
N VAL A 421 -5.56 -29.23 2.92
CA VAL A 421 -4.99 -30.04 4.00
C VAL A 421 -3.52 -30.36 3.74
N VAL A 422 -3.14 -30.67 2.50
CA VAL A 422 -1.72 -30.87 2.13
C VAL A 422 -0.91 -29.61 2.47
N THR A 423 -1.37 -28.43 2.08
CA THR A 423 -0.64 -27.18 2.33
C THR A 423 -0.58 -26.79 3.81
N GLU A 424 -1.68 -26.98 4.56
CA GLU A 424 -1.74 -26.72 5.99
C GLU A 424 -0.75 -27.62 6.75
N GLN A 425 -0.78 -28.92 6.50
CA GLN A 425 0.16 -29.87 7.11
C GLN A 425 1.61 -29.61 6.70
N ALA A 426 1.85 -29.22 5.44
CA ALA A 426 3.18 -28.89 4.95
C ALA A 426 3.75 -27.62 5.61
N SER A 427 2.91 -26.71 6.09
CA SER A 427 3.34 -25.49 6.80
C SER A 427 3.95 -25.80 8.17
N GLU A 428 3.46 -26.86 8.83
CA GLU A 428 3.92 -27.33 10.15
C GLU A 428 5.01 -28.41 10.05
N LEU A 429 5.22 -28.99 8.85
CA LEU A 429 6.19 -30.04 8.61
C LEU A 429 7.63 -29.52 8.71
N GLU A 430 8.42 -30.13 9.60
CA GLU A 430 9.89 -30.10 9.56
C GLU A 430 10.41 -30.98 8.42
N ALA A 431 11.65 -30.74 7.96
CA ALA A 431 12.28 -31.56 6.93
C ALA A 431 12.16 -33.06 7.27
N ALA A 432 11.72 -33.88 6.30
CA ALA A 432 11.36 -35.28 6.54
C ALA A 432 12.52 -36.14 7.04
N GLY A 433 13.76 -35.72 6.78
CA GLY A 433 14.98 -36.41 7.23
C GLY A 433 15.25 -37.75 6.54
N ASP A 434 14.42 -38.17 5.58
CA ASP A 434 14.61 -39.38 4.78
C ASP A 434 14.49 -39.07 3.28
N ALA A 435 15.64 -39.00 2.60
CA ALA A 435 15.73 -38.74 1.16
C ALA A 435 14.95 -39.75 0.30
N SER A 436 14.88 -41.02 0.71
CA SER A 436 14.16 -42.04 -0.06
C SER A 436 12.65 -41.90 0.05
N LEU A 437 12.15 -41.44 1.21
CA LEU A 437 10.73 -41.17 1.39
C LEU A 437 10.33 -39.88 0.66
N VAL A 438 11.20 -38.87 0.66
CA VAL A 438 11.05 -37.65 -0.16
C VAL A 438 11.04 -37.97 -1.65
N GLU A 439 11.91 -38.87 -2.13
CA GLU A 439 11.93 -39.31 -3.53
C GLU A 439 10.60 -39.96 -3.93
N ARG A 440 10.06 -40.85 -3.09
CA ARG A 440 8.74 -41.46 -3.34
C ARG A 440 7.62 -40.43 -3.33
N LEU A 441 7.69 -39.42 -2.46
CA LEU A 441 6.72 -38.33 -2.48
C LEU A 441 6.83 -37.53 -3.78
N ARG A 442 8.04 -37.28 -4.28
CA ARG A 442 8.26 -36.59 -5.56
C ARG A 442 7.66 -37.37 -6.72
N GLU A 443 8.02 -38.64 -6.88
CA GLU A 443 7.48 -39.52 -7.92
C GLU A 443 5.95 -39.55 -7.87
N LEU A 444 5.37 -39.67 -6.66
CA LEU A 444 3.92 -39.65 -6.48
C LEU A 444 3.32 -38.31 -6.93
N ALA A 445 3.87 -37.19 -6.47
CA ALA A 445 3.37 -35.85 -6.79
C ALA A 445 3.46 -35.57 -8.31
N GLU A 446 4.54 -35.96 -8.97
CA GLU A 446 4.69 -35.84 -10.43
C GLU A 446 3.65 -36.69 -11.18
N THR A 447 3.29 -37.85 -10.64
CA THR A 447 2.33 -38.78 -11.23
C THR A 447 0.87 -38.33 -11.06
N VAL A 448 0.50 -37.83 -9.88
CA VAL A 448 -0.91 -37.58 -9.52
C VAL A 448 -1.29 -36.09 -9.46
N ALA A 449 -0.29 -35.20 -9.47
CA ALA A 449 -0.47 -33.75 -9.39
C ALA A 449 0.31 -33.02 -10.51
N SER A 450 0.29 -33.60 -11.72
CA SER A 450 0.81 -32.93 -12.91
C SER A 450 -0.15 -31.84 -13.39
N GLU A 451 0.40 -30.71 -13.82
CA GLU A 451 -0.36 -29.67 -14.53
C GLU A 451 -0.62 -30.04 -16.00
N GLU A 452 0.23 -30.88 -16.61
CA GLU A 452 0.21 -31.16 -18.05
C GLU A 452 -0.62 -32.38 -18.43
N HIS A 453 -0.65 -33.39 -17.56
CA HIS A 453 -1.25 -34.69 -17.86
C HIS A 453 -2.29 -35.06 -16.80
N ALA A 454 -3.32 -35.80 -17.22
CA ALA A 454 -4.30 -36.37 -16.30
C ALA A 454 -3.61 -37.30 -15.28
N PRO A 455 -4.09 -37.36 -14.03
CA PRO A 455 -3.45 -38.14 -12.98
C PRO A 455 -3.50 -39.64 -13.27
N ASP A 456 -2.36 -40.32 -13.24
CA ASP A 456 -2.30 -41.78 -13.29
C ASP A 456 -2.59 -42.36 -11.90
N LEU A 457 -3.85 -42.69 -11.66
CA LEU A 457 -4.32 -43.19 -10.36
C LEU A 457 -3.82 -44.61 -10.04
N GLN A 458 -3.55 -45.42 -11.05
CA GLN A 458 -3.03 -46.78 -10.84
C GLN A 458 -1.58 -46.68 -10.38
N ARG A 459 -0.75 -45.98 -11.14
CA ARG A 459 0.65 -45.75 -10.77
C ARG A 459 0.77 -44.97 -9.46
N GLY A 460 -0.10 -43.99 -9.24
CA GLY A 460 -0.17 -43.23 -7.99
C GLY A 460 -0.48 -44.12 -6.78
N ALA A 461 -1.36 -45.11 -6.91
CA ALA A 461 -1.65 -46.05 -5.82
C ALA A 461 -0.45 -46.97 -5.52
N GLU A 462 0.26 -47.43 -6.55
CA GLU A 462 1.50 -48.21 -6.39
C GLU A 462 2.59 -47.42 -5.67
N LEU A 463 2.83 -46.18 -6.10
CA LEU A 463 3.82 -45.29 -5.51
C LEU A 463 3.48 -44.93 -4.06
N TYR A 464 2.20 -44.69 -3.76
CA TYR A 464 1.75 -44.50 -2.39
C TYR A 464 1.99 -45.74 -1.53
N GLY A 465 1.71 -46.95 -2.04
CA GLY A 465 2.02 -48.20 -1.34
C GLY A 465 3.51 -48.33 -1.01
N ALA A 466 4.38 -48.07 -1.99
CA ALA A 466 5.83 -48.09 -1.78
C ALA A 466 6.31 -47.04 -0.75
N LEU A 467 5.67 -45.86 -0.72
CA LEU A 467 5.93 -44.83 0.28
C LEU A 467 5.47 -45.30 1.69
N ASP A 468 4.30 -45.91 1.78
CA ASP A 468 3.73 -46.47 3.02
C ASP A 468 4.66 -47.54 3.63
N ASP A 469 5.13 -48.47 2.81
CA ASP A 469 6.07 -49.52 3.21
C ASP A 469 7.39 -48.93 3.74
N ARG A 470 7.88 -47.87 3.09
CA ARG A 470 9.11 -47.17 3.51
C ARG A 470 8.93 -46.46 4.85
N TYR A 471 7.79 -45.79 5.03
CA TYR A 471 7.41 -45.19 6.31
C TYR A 471 7.36 -46.24 7.43
N GLU A 472 6.70 -47.38 7.19
CA GLU A 472 6.57 -48.45 8.18
C GLU A 472 7.93 -49.06 8.56
N SER A 473 8.81 -49.28 7.57
CA SER A 473 10.18 -49.75 7.81
C SER A 473 10.98 -48.79 8.69
N ARG A 474 10.91 -47.47 8.43
CA ARG A 474 11.57 -46.46 9.25
C ARG A 474 10.98 -46.35 10.64
N ARG A 475 9.66 -46.42 10.76
CA ARG A 475 8.95 -46.42 12.03
C ARG A 475 9.43 -47.55 12.92
N MET A 476 9.55 -48.76 12.38
CA MET A 476 10.06 -49.93 13.11
C MET A 476 11.51 -49.75 13.54
N GLY A 477 12.40 -49.30 12.63
CA GLY A 477 13.80 -49.05 12.97
C GLY A 477 13.99 -48.01 14.10
N MET A 478 13.20 -46.94 14.10
CA MET A 478 13.22 -45.93 15.17
C MET A 478 12.78 -46.50 16.54
N LEU A 479 11.79 -47.41 16.56
CA LEU A 479 11.34 -48.08 17.79
C LEU A 479 12.41 -49.06 18.30
N GLU A 480 13.12 -49.76 17.41
CA GLU A 480 14.23 -50.63 17.76
C GLU A 480 15.43 -49.85 18.33
N GLU A 481 15.73 -48.68 17.76
CA GLU A 481 16.76 -47.76 18.28
C GLU A 481 16.43 -47.28 19.71
N LEU A 482 15.19 -46.85 19.94
CA LEU A 482 14.72 -46.43 21.27
C LEU A 482 14.77 -47.57 22.30
N THR A 483 14.26 -48.74 21.94
CA THR A 483 14.23 -49.90 22.84
C THR A 483 15.63 -50.44 23.14
N ALA A 484 16.59 -50.25 22.22
CA ALA A 484 18.00 -50.58 22.42
C ALA A 484 18.79 -49.50 23.18
N GLY A 485 18.15 -48.41 23.64
CA GLY A 485 18.81 -47.30 24.34
C GLY A 485 19.72 -46.45 23.44
N ARG A 486 19.56 -46.55 22.12
CA ARG A 486 20.35 -45.84 21.11
C ARG A 486 19.54 -44.71 20.49
N GLY A 487 19.23 -43.68 21.28
CA GLY A 487 18.52 -42.50 20.78
C GLY A 487 17.83 -41.71 21.88
N GLU A 488 17.54 -40.45 21.60
CA GLU A 488 16.75 -39.59 22.48
C GLU A 488 15.26 -39.71 22.10
N ALA A 489 14.39 -39.89 23.09
CA ALA A 489 12.94 -40.03 22.87
C ALA A 489 12.32 -38.80 22.18
N SER A 490 12.77 -37.60 22.56
CA SER A 490 12.32 -36.33 21.97
C SER A 490 12.67 -36.23 20.47
N GLU A 491 13.92 -36.56 20.13
CA GLU A 491 14.41 -36.57 18.75
C GLU A 491 13.66 -37.60 17.89
N THR A 492 13.46 -38.80 18.43
CA THR A 492 12.79 -39.89 17.72
C THR A 492 11.33 -39.56 17.46
N LEU A 493 10.64 -38.96 18.44
CA LEU A 493 9.27 -38.49 18.27
C LEU A 493 9.18 -37.44 17.16
N ARG A 494 10.11 -36.48 17.12
CA ARG A 494 10.14 -35.43 16.10
C ARG A 494 10.31 -36.00 14.69
N ARG A 495 11.27 -36.91 14.50
CA ARG A 495 11.47 -37.63 13.22
C ARG A 495 10.26 -38.45 12.83
N HIS A 496 9.64 -39.14 13.79
CA HIS A 496 8.43 -39.92 13.53
C HIS A 496 7.28 -39.03 13.07
N LEU A 497 7.07 -37.88 13.70
CA LEU A 497 6.06 -36.90 13.29
C LEU A 497 6.32 -36.41 11.85
N ALA A 498 7.55 -36.03 11.53
CA ALA A 498 7.90 -35.58 10.18
C ALA A 498 7.63 -36.66 9.10
N LEU A 499 7.99 -37.92 9.38
CA LEU A 499 7.72 -39.05 8.47
C LEU A 499 6.20 -39.34 8.35
N SER A 500 5.47 -39.27 9.46
CA SER A 500 4.01 -39.47 9.50
C SER A 500 3.27 -38.40 8.72
N GLU A 501 3.65 -37.14 8.89
CA GLU A 501 3.09 -36.03 8.14
C GLU A 501 3.41 -36.15 6.65
N THR A 502 4.66 -36.48 6.28
CA THR A 502 5.03 -36.69 4.87
C THR A 502 4.17 -37.79 4.20
N ARG A 503 3.89 -38.88 4.90
CA ARG A 503 2.95 -39.92 4.46
C ARG A 503 1.51 -39.40 4.32
N ARG A 504 1.04 -38.56 5.26
CA ARG A 504 -0.30 -37.94 5.20
C ARG A 504 -0.43 -37.01 3.99
N LEU A 505 0.61 -36.21 3.69
CA LEU A 505 0.65 -35.37 2.49
C LEU A 505 0.45 -36.20 1.22
N ALA A 506 1.22 -37.28 1.07
CA ALA A 506 1.10 -38.23 -0.04
C ALA A 506 -0.32 -38.79 -0.19
N LYS A 507 -0.92 -39.20 0.94
CA LYS A 507 -2.28 -39.74 0.98
C LYS A 507 -3.32 -38.73 0.53
N HIS A 508 -3.20 -37.47 0.95
CA HIS A 508 -4.14 -36.41 0.59
C HIS A 508 -3.98 -35.99 -0.87
N LEU A 509 -2.77 -35.95 -1.41
CA LEU A 509 -2.52 -35.73 -2.84
C LEU A 509 -3.21 -36.79 -3.70
N LEU A 510 -3.00 -38.08 -3.39
CA LEU A 510 -3.64 -39.18 -4.12
C LEU A 510 -5.18 -39.14 -4.02
N ARG A 511 -5.72 -38.82 -2.85
CA ARG A 511 -7.18 -38.67 -2.66
C ARG A 511 -7.75 -37.52 -3.47
N GLY A 512 -7.08 -36.36 -3.46
CA GLY A 512 -7.46 -35.22 -4.29
C GLY A 512 -7.46 -35.58 -5.77
N ALA A 513 -6.38 -36.20 -6.26
CA ALA A 513 -6.29 -36.65 -7.65
C ALA A 513 -7.41 -37.63 -8.03
N ARG A 514 -7.73 -38.58 -7.15
CA ARG A 514 -8.81 -39.55 -7.36
C ARG A 514 -10.18 -38.89 -7.44
N ASP A 515 -10.43 -37.89 -6.59
CA ASP A 515 -11.66 -37.12 -6.62
C ASP A 515 -11.73 -36.19 -7.83
N LEU A 516 -10.60 -35.73 -8.35
CA LEU A 516 -10.55 -34.83 -9.52
C LEU A 516 -10.71 -35.57 -10.85
N ALA A 517 -10.12 -36.76 -10.98
CA ALA A 517 -9.99 -37.49 -12.25
C ALA A 517 -11.31 -37.63 -13.04
N PRO A 518 -12.48 -37.91 -12.44
CA PRO A 518 -13.73 -38.04 -13.20
C PRO A 518 -14.23 -36.74 -13.84
N LEU A 519 -13.68 -35.58 -13.46
CA LEU A 519 -14.07 -34.26 -13.95
C LEU A 519 -13.10 -33.69 -14.99
N LEU A 520 -11.94 -34.33 -15.18
CA LEU A 520 -10.98 -33.92 -16.19
C LEU A 520 -11.39 -34.45 -17.57
N PRO A 521 -11.14 -33.69 -18.65
CA PRO A 521 -11.33 -34.20 -20.00
C PRO A 521 -10.44 -35.43 -20.22
N GLU A 522 -10.98 -36.47 -20.88
CA GLU A 522 -10.15 -37.58 -21.37
C GLU A 522 -9.07 -37.02 -22.30
N ALA A 523 -7.84 -37.52 -22.18
CA ALA A 523 -6.77 -37.14 -23.08
C ALA A 523 -7.21 -37.41 -24.53
N PRO A 524 -6.94 -36.50 -25.49
CA PRO A 524 -7.23 -36.76 -26.89
C PRO A 524 -6.50 -38.05 -27.31
N ASP A 525 -7.22 -38.96 -27.95
CA ASP A 525 -6.67 -40.20 -28.47
C ASP A 525 -5.60 -39.87 -29.54
N PRO A 526 -4.32 -40.21 -29.32
CA PRO A 526 -3.26 -39.92 -30.27
C PRO A 526 -3.49 -40.61 -31.64
N ALA A 527 -4.40 -41.57 -31.74
CA ALA A 527 -4.76 -42.20 -33.01
C ALA A 527 -5.59 -41.28 -33.94
N VAL A 528 -6.28 -40.27 -33.40
CA VAL A 528 -7.21 -39.42 -34.19
C VAL A 528 -6.48 -38.25 -34.89
N ASP A 529 -5.32 -37.83 -34.39
CA ASP A 529 -4.51 -36.75 -34.98
C ASP A 529 -3.57 -37.22 -36.12
N SER A 530 -3.53 -38.52 -36.41
CA SER A 530 -2.78 -39.07 -37.55
C SER A 530 -3.58 -39.15 -38.86
N ALA A 531 -4.85 -38.72 -38.82
CA ALA A 531 -5.79 -38.77 -39.95
C ALA A 531 -6.33 -37.40 -40.41
N ALA A 532 -5.75 -36.30 -39.93
CA ALA A 532 -5.96 -34.93 -40.43
C ALA A 532 -4.65 -34.36 -40.96
#